data_AF-B7FNB8-F1
#
_entry.id   AF-B7FNB8-F1
#
_cell.length_a   1.000
_cell.length_b   1.000
_cell.length_c   1.000
_cell.angle_alpha   90.00
_cell.angle_beta   90.00
_cell.angle_gamma   90.00
#
_symmetry.space_group_name_H-M   'P 1'
#
loop_
_entity.id
_entity.type
_entity.pdbx_description
1 polymer ?
#
loop_
_entity_poly.entity_id
_entity_poly.type
_entity_poly.pdbx_seq_one_letter_code
_entity_poly.pdbx_strand_id
1 'polypeptide(L)'
;MSRRETYDKIPLQGNYYPMPSLAFIQASNGRRFSVHSRQSLGVASLQNGWLEIMLDRRLVRDDGRGLGQGVMDNRVMNVVFHLTVESNISTTSNSVSSSYPLNPSLLSHRVGSHLNYPLHAFISKKSQELSVKPPPRSFSPLATPLPCDLHIVNFKFQAVKVLQHHMKVLDLSDLHRRHYDLVL
;
A
#
# COMPACT_ATOMS: atom_id res chain seq x y z
N MET A 1 -1.98 -10.97 -1.54
CA MET A 1 -0.81 -10.94 -2.43
C MET A 1 -0.93 -12.07 -3.45
N SER A 2 -0.27 -11.99 -4.60
CA SER A 2 -0.25 -13.06 -5.61
C SER A 2 1.21 -13.47 -5.88
N ARG A 3 1.49 -14.78 -5.86
CA ARG A 3 2.81 -15.32 -6.17
C ARG A 3 3.07 -15.21 -7.67
N ARG A 4 4.25 -14.73 -8.04
CA ARG A 4 4.70 -14.61 -9.43
C ARG A 4 5.90 -15.52 -9.65
N GLU A 5 6.01 -16.06 -10.86
CA GLU A 5 7.13 -16.88 -11.31
C GLU A 5 7.59 -16.32 -12.65
N THR A 6 8.91 -16.18 -12.80
CA THR A 6 9.53 -15.75 -14.05
C THR A 6 9.65 -16.96 -14.97
N TYR A 7 9.21 -16.83 -16.22
CA TYR A 7 9.29 -17.91 -17.21
C TYR A 7 10.16 -17.49 -18.40
N ASP A 8 11.13 -18.32 -18.75
CA ASP A 8 12.00 -18.10 -19.92
C ASP A 8 11.27 -18.30 -21.25
N LYS A 9 10.17 -19.06 -21.24
CA LYS A 9 9.37 -19.33 -22.44
C LYS A 9 8.55 -18.14 -22.94
N ILE A 10 8.44 -17.07 -22.15
CA ILE A 10 7.72 -15.85 -22.52
C ILE A 10 8.72 -14.69 -22.64
N PRO A 11 8.44 -13.67 -23.47
CA PRO A 11 9.36 -12.55 -23.63
C PRO A 11 9.48 -11.75 -22.33
N LEU A 12 10.57 -10.99 -22.18
CA LEU A 12 10.91 -10.24 -20.98
C LEU A 12 9.74 -9.38 -20.43
N GLN A 13 9.05 -8.65 -21.31
CA GLN A 13 7.91 -7.82 -20.93
C GLN A 13 6.71 -8.62 -20.37
N GLY A 14 6.62 -9.92 -20.69
CA GLY A 14 5.60 -10.82 -20.14
C GLY A 14 5.83 -11.19 -18.67
N ASN A 15 7.05 -10.98 -18.16
CA ASN A 15 7.42 -11.22 -16.76
C ASN A 15 7.31 -9.95 -15.90
N TYR A 16 6.88 -8.82 -16.47
CA TYR A 16 6.61 -7.60 -15.72
C TYR A 16 5.18 -7.58 -15.19
N TYR A 17 5.04 -7.26 -13.91
CA TYR A 17 3.77 -7.24 -13.20
C TYR A 17 3.51 -5.86 -12.57
N PRO A 18 2.24 -5.50 -12.33
CA PRO A 18 1.92 -4.29 -11.60
C PRO A 18 2.35 -4.43 -10.12
N MET A 19 3.07 -3.42 -9.64
CA MET A 19 3.39 -3.18 -8.24
C MET A 19 2.61 -1.96 -7.75
N PRO A 20 1.36 -2.14 -7.27
CA PRO A 20 0.55 -1.02 -6.82
C PRO A 20 1.10 -0.35 -5.55
N SER A 21 1.70 -1.14 -4.65
CA SER A 21 2.22 -0.62 -3.37
C SER A 21 3.33 -1.46 -2.73
N LEU A 22 3.44 -2.74 -3.09
CA LEU A 22 4.38 -3.68 -2.47
C LEU A 22 4.79 -4.76 -3.47
N ALA A 23 6.10 -5.06 -3.50
CA ALA A 23 6.65 -6.30 -4.02
C ALA A 23 7.71 -6.83 -3.05
N PHE A 24 7.86 -8.16 -2.96
CA PHE A 24 8.94 -8.75 -2.17
C PHE A 24 9.43 -10.06 -2.78
N ILE A 25 10.69 -10.38 -2.48
CA ILE A 25 11.29 -11.68 -2.73
C ILE A 25 11.63 -12.33 -1.40
N GLN A 26 11.51 -13.64 -1.32
CA GLN A 26 11.81 -14.41 -0.12
C GLN A 26 12.67 -15.62 -0.46
N ALA A 27 13.78 -15.76 0.26
CA ALA A 27 14.66 -16.91 0.16
C ALA A 27 14.16 -18.07 1.03
N SER A 28 14.61 -19.28 0.69
CA SER A 28 14.26 -20.51 1.42
C SER A 28 14.70 -20.52 2.89
N ASN A 29 15.69 -19.71 3.25
CA ASN A 29 16.17 -19.53 4.63
C ASN A 29 15.33 -18.54 5.45
N GLY A 30 14.15 -18.13 4.96
CA GLY A 30 13.25 -17.22 5.66
C GLY A 30 13.67 -15.75 5.62
N ARG A 31 14.68 -15.38 4.82
CA ARG A 31 15.03 -13.98 4.56
C ARG A 31 14.12 -13.39 3.50
N ARG A 32 13.56 -12.22 3.75
CA ARG A 32 12.69 -11.49 2.82
C ARG A 32 13.21 -10.08 2.61
N PHE A 33 13.21 -9.67 1.35
CA PHE A 33 13.45 -8.29 0.94
C PHE A 33 12.18 -7.73 0.32
N SER A 34 11.63 -6.68 0.92
CA SER A 34 10.39 -6.04 0.47
C SER A 34 10.64 -4.60 0.07
N VAL A 35 9.96 -4.17 -0.99
CA VAL A 35 9.96 -2.80 -1.49
C VAL A 35 8.53 -2.27 -1.46
N HIS A 36 8.34 -1.20 -0.70
CA HIS A 36 7.09 -0.47 -0.61
C HIS A 36 7.14 0.82 -1.41
N SER A 37 6.02 1.19 -2.01
CA SER A 37 5.82 2.43 -2.75
C SER A 37 4.42 2.99 -2.49
N ARG A 38 4.26 4.30 -2.68
CA ARG A 38 2.95 4.98 -2.75
C ARG A 38 2.46 5.18 -4.18
N GLN A 39 3.31 4.88 -5.16
CA GLN A 39 3.00 4.95 -6.58
C GLN A 39 2.95 3.54 -7.19
N SER A 40 1.98 3.32 -8.07
CA SER A 40 1.90 2.09 -8.86
C SER A 40 2.95 2.09 -9.96
N LEU A 41 3.79 1.06 -10.01
CA LEU A 41 4.90 0.91 -10.95
C LEU A 41 4.93 -0.50 -11.55
N GLY A 42 5.75 -0.72 -12.57
CA GLY A 42 6.04 -2.07 -13.09
C GLY A 42 7.20 -2.70 -12.33
N VAL A 43 7.06 -3.97 -11.91
CA VAL A 43 8.10 -4.74 -11.21
C VAL A 43 8.36 -6.07 -11.89
N ALA A 44 9.60 -6.55 -11.84
CA ALA A 44 9.98 -7.90 -12.25
C ALA A 44 11.10 -8.45 -11.35
N SER A 45 11.25 -9.78 -11.36
CA SER A 45 12.38 -10.49 -10.75
C SER A 45 12.99 -11.40 -11.81
N LEU A 46 13.72 -10.80 -12.76
CA LEU A 46 14.22 -11.51 -13.94
C LEU A 46 15.38 -12.48 -13.64
N GLN A 47 16.05 -12.31 -12.49
CA GLN A 47 17.11 -13.20 -12.03
C GLN A 47 16.90 -13.52 -10.54
N ASN A 48 17.42 -14.66 -10.09
CA ASN A 48 17.31 -15.05 -8.68
C ASN A 48 17.99 -14.01 -7.79
N GLY A 49 17.22 -13.48 -6.83
CA GLY A 49 17.68 -12.45 -5.90
C GLY A 49 17.59 -11.02 -6.43
N TRP A 50 17.12 -10.83 -7.67
CA TRP A 50 16.96 -9.51 -8.28
C TRP A 50 15.51 -9.05 -8.18
N LEU A 51 15.31 -7.78 -7.86
CA LEU A 51 14.01 -7.13 -7.94
C LEU A 51 14.21 -5.78 -8.64
N GLU A 52 13.65 -5.64 -9.82
CA GLU A 52 13.74 -4.42 -10.63
C GLU A 52 12.39 -3.75 -10.76
N ILE A 53 12.39 -2.42 -10.71
CA ILE A 53 11.18 -1.58 -10.74
C ILE A 53 11.37 -0.50 -11.79
N MET A 54 10.45 -0.41 -12.75
CA MET A 54 10.43 0.68 -13.73
C MET A 54 10.03 1.99 -13.05
N LEU A 55 10.84 3.04 -13.22
CA LEU A 55 10.59 4.34 -12.61
C LEU A 55 9.81 5.30 -13.51
N ASP A 56 10.19 5.36 -14.78
CA ASP A 56 9.55 6.18 -15.81
C ASP A 56 9.85 5.59 -17.20
N ARG A 57 9.09 5.99 -18.22
CA ARG A 57 9.33 5.61 -19.62
C ARG A 57 9.16 6.80 -20.54
N ARG A 58 10.04 6.89 -21.54
CA ARG A 58 9.95 7.87 -22.63
C ARG A 58 9.96 7.12 -23.97
N LEU A 59 8.90 7.29 -24.76
CA LEU A 59 8.66 6.54 -25.99
C LEU A 59 8.36 7.52 -27.13
N VAL A 60 9.16 7.51 -28.20
CA VAL A 60 8.99 8.47 -29.32
C VAL A 60 7.86 8.04 -30.27
N ARG A 61 7.52 6.76 -30.30
CA ARG A 61 6.57 6.16 -31.25
C ARG A 61 5.29 5.75 -30.55
N ASP A 62 4.17 5.90 -31.24
CA ASP A 62 2.88 5.33 -30.87
C ASP A 62 2.91 3.80 -30.95
N ASP A 63 2.11 3.13 -30.12
CA ASP A 63 2.04 1.67 -30.04
C ASP A 63 0.85 1.07 -30.84
N GLY A 64 0.11 1.90 -31.58
CA GLY A 64 -1.00 1.48 -32.42
C GLY A 64 -2.29 1.15 -31.66
N ARG A 65 -2.40 1.52 -30.37
CA ARG A 65 -3.60 1.23 -29.56
C ARG A 65 -4.60 2.38 -29.44
N GLY A 66 -4.47 3.40 -30.29
CA GLY A 66 -5.46 4.47 -30.46
C GLY A 66 -5.13 5.79 -29.77
N LEU A 67 -3.97 5.92 -29.12
CA LEU A 67 -3.54 7.20 -28.54
C LEU A 67 -3.01 8.18 -29.61
N GLY A 68 -2.34 7.67 -30.64
CA GLY A 68 -1.87 8.46 -31.79
C GLY A 68 -0.60 9.27 -31.52
N GLN A 69 0.13 8.99 -30.44
CA GLN A 69 1.37 9.66 -30.07
C GLN A 69 2.24 8.80 -29.15
N GLY A 70 3.55 9.09 -29.13
CA GLY A 70 4.46 8.54 -28.12
C GLY A 70 4.27 9.18 -26.73
N VAL A 71 5.00 8.69 -25.73
CA VAL A 71 5.07 9.23 -24.36
C VAL A 71 6.33 10.09 -24.23
N MET A 72 6.20 11.40 -24.41
CA MET A 72 7.32 12.35 -24.49
C MET A 72 7.17 13.58 -23.59
N ASP A 73 6.17 13.57 -22.71
CA ASP A 73 5.77 14.64 -21.80
C ASP A 73 6.27 14.43 -20.36
N ASN A 74 7.33 13.62 -20.18
CA ASN A 74 7.94 13.33 -18.88
C ASN A 74 8.23 14.61 -18.08
N ARG A 75 7.90 14.58 -16.79
CA ARG A 75 8.26 15.62 -15.82
C ARG A 75 8.98 14.95 -14.65
N VAL A 76 9.81 15.73 -13.95
CA VAL A 76 10.48 15.25 -12.73
C VAL A 76 9.42 14.77 -11.73
N MET A 77 9.57 13.52 -11.28
CA MET A 77 8.71 12.92 -10.27
C MET A 77 9.53 12.35 -9.12
N ASN A 78 9.07 12.59 -7.89
CA ASN A 78 9.66 12.01 -6.68
C ASN A 78 8.97 10.69 -6.33
N VAL A 79 9.58 9.59 -6.76
CA VAL A 79 9.18 8.24 -6.37
C VAL A 79 9.84 7.90 -5.04
N VAL A 80 9.03 7.50 -4.06
CA VAL A 80 9.52 7.23 -2.69
C VAL A 80 9.37 5.74 -2.41
N PHE A 81 10.49 5.09 -2.14
CA PHE A 81 10.54 3.69 -1.75
C PHE A 81 10.86 3.55 -0.26
N HIS A 82 10.30 2.54 0.39
CA HIS A 82 10.80 2.05 1.67
C HIS A 82 11.22 0.59 1.49
N LEU A 83 12.46 0.31 1.86
CA LEU A 83 13.07 -1.01 1.72
C LEU A 83 13.09 -1.67 3.10
N THR A 84 12.58 -2.90 3.20
CA THR A 84 12.65 -3.68 4.44
C THR A 84 13.35 -5.01 4.18
N VAL A 85 14.23 -5.38 5.11
CA VAL A 85 14.86 -6.68 5.16
C VAL A 85 14.43 -7.35 6.44
N GLU A 86 13.85 -8.53 6.32
CA GLU A 86 13.34 -9.32 7.43
C GLU A 86 13.98 -10.71 7.39
N SER A 87 14.23 -11.29 8.55
CA SER A 87 14.78 -12.65 8.72
C SER A 87 13.81 -13.47 9.56
N ASN A 88 14.00 -14.80 9.61
CA ASN A 88 13.17 -15.71 10.40
C ASN A 88 11.67 -15.57 10.12
N ILE A 89 11.30 -15.22 8.88
CA ILE A 89 9.90 -15.26 8.50
C ILE A 89 9.49 -16.71 8.46
N SER A 90 8.67 -17.10 9.44
CA SER A 90 8.18 -18.47 9.59
C SER A 90 7.43 -18.90 8.33
N THR A 91 8.12 -19.63 7.45
CA THR A 91 7.49 -20.58 6.54
C THR A 91 7.35 -21.87 7.33
N THR A 92 6.14 -22.36 7.55
CA THR A 92 5.95 -23.72 8.05
C THR A 92 6.80 -24.66 7.18
N SER A 93 7.69 -25.38 7.85
CA SER A 93 8.77 -26.20 7.28
C SER A 93 8.25 -27.47 6.62
N ASN A 94 7.29 -27.35 5.71
CA ASN A 94 6.94 -28.40 4.77
C ASN A 94 7.28 -27.90 3.38
N SER A 95 8.53 -28.19 2.99
CA SER A 95 9.14 -27.94 1.68
C SER A 95 8.51 -28.79 0.55
N VAL A 96 7.19 -28.86 0.51
CA VAL A 96 6.42 -29.51 -0.54
C VAL A 96 5.32 -28.54 -0.95
N SER A 97 5.60 -27.74 -1.98
CA SER A 97 4.60 -27.15 -2.88
C SER A 97 3.37 -26.52 -2.20
N SER A 98 3.53 -25.73 -1.15
CA SER A 98 2.40 -24.95 -0.65
C SER A 98 2.18 -23.78 -1.60
N SER A 99 1.29 -23.97 -2.57
CA SER A 99 0.85 -22.98 -3.59
C SER A 99 0.17 -21.74 -2.99
N TYR A 100 0.22 -21.55 -1.67
CA TYR A 100 -0.50 -20.49 -0.98
C TYR A 100 0.26 -19.15 -1.10
N PRO A 101 -0.48 -18.05 -1.30
CA PRO A 101 0.12 -16.73 -1.31
C PRO A 101 0.66 -16.37 0.07
N LEU A 102 1.92 -15.90 0.10
CA LEU A 102 2.54 -15.34 1.29
C LEU A 102 1.93 -13.98 1.63
N ASN A 103 1.83 -13.65 2.92
CA ASN A 103 1.33 -12.36 3.37
C ASN A 103 2.47 -11.42 3.76
N PRO A 104 2.31 -10.09 3.60
CA PRO A 104 3.25 -9.14 4.17
C PRO A 104 3.35 -9.34 5.69
N SER A 105 4.52 -9.10 6.27
CA SER A 105 4.66 -9.10 7.73
C SER A 105 3.89 -7.95 8.38
N LEU A 106 3.75 -7.97 9.70
CA LEU A 106 3.18 -6.84 10.44
C LEU A 106 3.98 -5.54 10.24
N LEU A 107 5.31 -5.63 10.22
CA LEU A 107 6.18 -4.49 9.93
C LEU A 107 5.95 -3.95 8.52
N SER A 108 5.90 -4.84 7.53
CA SER A 108 5.61 -4.50 6.14
C SER A 108 4.25 -3.81 5.99
N HIS A 109 3.20 -4.27 6.68
CA HIS A 109 1.90 -3.58 6.72
C HIS A 109 1.98 -2.18 7.33
N ARG A 110 2.75 -1.99 8.41
CA ARG A 110 2.95 -0.68 9.04
C ARG A 110 3.68 0.28 8.11
N VAL A 111 4.75 -0.16 7.46
CA VAL A 111 5.51 0.63 6.48
C VAL A 111 4.62 1.02 5.30
N GLY A 112 3.89 0.07 4.74
CA GLY A 112 2.92 0.34 3.67
C GLY A 112 1.83 1.32 4.10
N SER A 113 1.32 1.20 5.34
CA SER A 113 0.30 2.11 5.86
C SER A 113 0.84 3.52 6.08
N HIS A 114 2.06 3.66 6.62
CA HIS A 114 2.73 4.95 6.80
C HIS A 114 2.94 5.70 5.46
N LEU A 115 3.26 4.96 4.39
CA LEU A 115 3.44 5.52 3.06
C LEU A 115 2.13 5.97 2.39
N ASN A 116 1.06 5.18 2.54
CA ASN A 116 -0.20 5.40 1.84
C ASN A 116 -1.22 6.24 2.64
N TYR A 117 -1.06 6.33 3.97
CA TYR A 117 -1.92 7.10 4.87
C TYR A 117 -1.07 7.97 5.81
N PRO A 118 -0.35 8.98 5.28
CA PRO A 118 0.52 9.82 6.08
C PRO A 118 -0.26 10.71 7.04
N LEU A 119 0.38 11.11 8.15
CA LEU A 119 -0.19 12.09 9.06
C LEU A 119 -0.33 13.45 8.37
N HIS A 120 -1.51 14.07 8.51
CA HIS A 120 -1.78 15.40 8.00
C HIS A 120 -1.54 16.45 9.08
N ALA A 121 -0.61 17.37 8.82
CA ALA A 121 -0.38 18.53 9.67
C ALA A 121 -1.26 19.71 9.22
N PHE A 122 -2.03 20.28 10.14
CA PHE A 122 -2.86 21.46 9.91
C PHE A 122 -2.24 22.66 10.63
N ILE A 123 -1.92 23.72 9.88
CA ILE A 123 -1.32 24.94 10.43
C ILE A 123 -2.40 26.03 10.49
N SER A 124 -2.69 26.52 11.70
CA SER A 124 -3.62 27.63 11.88
C SER A 124 -2.96 28.97 11.55
N LYS A 125 -3.70 29.87 10.89
CA LYS A 125 -3.18 31.17 10.42
C LYS A 125 -3.03 32.22 11.53
N LYS A 126 -3.83 32.15 12.61
CA LYS A 126 -3.76 33.06 13.78
C LYS A 126 -4.28 32.37 15.03
N SER A 127 -3.72 32.71 16.18
CA SER A 127 -4.35 32.44 17.48
C SER A 127 -5.59 33.31 17.58
N GLN A 128 -6.71 32.82 17.09
CA GLN A 128 -7.99 33.44 17.40
C GLN A 128 -8.21 33.21 18.90
N GLU A 129 -8.57 34.25 19.66
CA GLU A 129 -8.98 34.14 21.06
C GLU A 129 -10.32 33.38 21.15
N LEU A 130 -10.30 32.12 20.75
CA LEU A 130 -11.43 31.22 20.81
C LEU A 130 -11.48 30.64 22.21
N SER A 131 -12.30 31.28 23.04
CA SER A 131 -12.73 30.81 24.36
C SER A 131 -11.67 30.86 25.47
N VAL A 132 -12.15 31.11 26.69
CA VAL A 132 -11.37 31.14 27.95
C VAL A 132 -10.65 29.80 28.24
N LYS A 133 -10.99 28.73 27.51
CA LYS A 133 -10.37 27.41 27.65
C LYS A 133 -9.62 27.02 26.37
N PRO A 134 -8.36 26.58 26.49
CA PRO A 134 -7.62 26.06 25.33
C PRO A 134 -8.33 24.84 24.76
N PRO A 135 -8.35 24.65 23.42
CA PRO A 135 -8.89 23.45 22.82
C PRO A 135 -8.13 22.21 23.31
N PRO A 136 -8.78 21.04 23.38
CA PRO A 136 -8.13 19.80 23.79
C PRO A 136 -6.93 19.50 22.89
N ARG A 137 -5.77 19.18 23.50
CA ARG A 137 -4.52 18.89 22.78
C ARG A 137 -4.52 17.56 22.03
N SER A 138 -5.49 16.69 22.31
CA SER A 138 -5.62 15.36 21.72
C SER A 138 -7.09 15.04 21.47
N PHE A 139 -7.35 14.34 20.37
CA PHE A 139 -8.64 13.78 20.03
C PHE A 139 -8.47 12.29 19.71
N SER A 140 -9.21 11.42 20.39
CA SER A 140 -9.29 9.99 20.10
C SER A 140 -10.76 9.64 19.80
N PRO A 141 -11.13 9.42 18.54
CA PRO A 141 -12.52 9.12 18.17
C PRO A 141 -12.97 7.72 18.64
N LEU A 142 -12.02 6.83 18.94
CA LEU A 142 -12.30 5.46 19.38
C LEU A 142 -12.11 5.35 20.90
N ALA A 143 -13.00 4.60 21.55
CA ALA A 143 -12.91 4.28 22.97
C ALA A 143 -11.73 3.33 23.27
N THR A 144 -11.40 2.45 22.33
CA THR A 144 -10.26 1.52 22.41
C THR A 144 -9.52 1.50 21.07
N PRO A 145 -8.19 1.31 21.07
CA PRO A 145 -7.43 1.21 19.83
C PRO A 145 -7.84 -0.05 19.06
N LEU A 146 -7.81 0.03 17.73
CA LEU A 146 -8.08 -1.13 16.89
C LEU A 146 -6.94 -2.16 17.00
N PRO A 147 -7.25 -3.47 16.84
CA PRO A 147 -6.24 -4.49 16.61
C PRO A 147 -5.32 -4.13 15.44
N CYS A 148 -4.05 -4.53 15.51
CA CYS A 148 -3.04 -4.15 14.51
C CYS A 148 -3.28 -4.71 13.09
N ASP A 149 -4.12 -5.72 12.97
CA ASP A 149 -4.58 -6.31 11.72
C ASP A 149 -5.86 -5.67 11.16
N LEU A 150 -6.52 -4.78 11.90
CA LEU A 150 -7.75 -4.14 11.49
C LEU A 150 -7.49 -2.70 11.02
N HIS A 151 -8.00 -2.38 9.84
CA HIS A 151 -7.81 -1.08 9.20
C HIS A 151 -9.15 -0.50 8.77
N ILE A 152 -9.45 0.74 9.18
CA ILE A 152 -10.61 1.49 8.66
C ILE A 152 -10.24 2.00 7.27
N VAL A 153 -10.87 1.45 6.24
CA VAL A 153 -10.62 1.85 4.84
C VAL A 153 -11.49 3.03 4.46
N ASN A 154 -12.70 3.09 5.03
CA ASN A 154 -13.66 4.13 4.72
C ASN A 154 -14.57 4.38 5.92
N PHE A 155 -14.88 5.64 6.17
CA PHE A 155 -15.83 6.08 7.18
C PHE A 155 -16.66 7.20 6.56
N LYS A 156 -17.95 6.94 6.36
CA LYS A 156 -18.89 7.88 5.76
C LYS A 156 -20.04 8.13 6.71
N PHE A 157 -20.36 9.40 6.85
CA PHE A 157 -21.54 9.88 7.54
C PHE A 157 -22.55 10.37 6.50
N GLN A 158 -23.80 9.94 6.61
CA GLN A 158 -24.90 10.45 5.79
C GLN A 158 -25.99 11.03 6.69
N ALA A 159 -26.14 12.36 6.64
CA ALA A 159 -27.28 13.04 7.24
C ALA A 159 -28.48 12.96 6.29
N VAL A 160 -29.52 12.21 6.66
CA VAL A 160 -30.78 12.21 5.93
C VAL A 160 -31.73 13.21 6.60
N LYS A 161 -32.04 14.30 5.90
CA LYS A 161 -33.17 15.16 6.27
C LYS A 161 -34.46 14.43 5.90
N VAL A 162 -35.09 13.79 6.87
CA VAL A 162 -36.46 13.29 6.72
C VAL A 162 -37.39 14.50 6.82
N LEU A 163 -38.33 14.62 5.89
CA LEU A 163 -39.47 15.54 5.95
C LEU A 163 -40.35 15.19 7.17
N GLN A 164 -39.91 15.62 8.36
CA GLN A 164 -40.60 15.72 9.66
C GLN A 164 -39.57 15.59 10.79
N HIS A 165 -39.03 16.74 11.24
CA HIS A 165 -38.36 17.03 12.53
C HIS A 165 -37.33 16.06 13.17
N HIS A 166 -37.01 14.91 12.57
CA HIS A 166 -36.00 13.97 13.09
C HIS A 166 -34.89 13.78 12.06
N MET A 167 -33.67 14.23 12.40
CA MET A 167 -32.47 13.86 11.67
C MET A 167 -32.17 12.39 11.99
N LYS A 168 -32.30 11.50 10.99
CA LYS A 168 -31.68 10.17 11.08
C LYS A 168 -30.24 10.29 10.61
N VAL A 169 -29.33 9.94 11.49
CA VAL A 169 -27.91 9.80 11.20
C VAL A 169 -27.66 8.35 10.84
N LEU A 170 -27.08 8.11 9.66
CA LEU A 170 -26.58 6.80 9.27
C LEU A 170 -25.05 6.88 9.17
N ASP A 171 -24.37 6.06 9.97
CA ASP A 171 -22.93 5.91 9.94
C ASP A 171 -22.58 4.60 9.24
N LEU A 172 -21.70 4.68 8.23
CA LEU A 172 -21.23 3.53 7.47
C LEU A 172 -19.70 3.47 7.56
N SER A 173 -19.18 2.34 8.03
CA SER A 173 -17.75 2.09 8.16
C SER A 173 -17.36 0.81 7.44
N ASP A 174 -16.35 0.89 6.58
CA ASP A 174 -15.74 -0.27 5.94
C ASP A 174 -14.43 -0.62 6.66
N LEU A 175 -14.42 -1.78 7.32
CA LEU A 175 -13.24 -2.30 8.00
C LEU A 175 -12.62 -3.42 7.17
N HIS A 176 -11.29 -3.42 7.09
CA HIS A 176 -10.53 -4.46 6.42
C HIS A 176 -9.57 -5.12 7.42
N ARG A 177 -9.67 -6.45 7.54
CA ARG A 177 -8.73 -7.25 8.34
C ARG A 177 -7.63 -7.84 7.44
N ARG A 178 -6.39 -7.52 7.76
CA ARG A 178 -5.18 -7.92 7.02
C ARG A 178 -4.54 -9.14 7.67
N HIS A 179 -4.26 -10.15 6.87
CA HIS A 179 -3.44 -11.28 7.29
C HIS A 179 -1.96 -10.91 7.20
N TYR A 180 -1.14 -11.49 8.06
CA TYR A 180 0.30 -11.25 8.08
C TYR A 180 1.10 -12.51 8.42
N ASP A 181 2.31 -12.58 7.88
CA ASP A 181 3.26 -13.65 8.22
C ASP A 181 4.00 -13.28 9.50
N LEU A 182 4.23 -14.27 10.37
CA LEU A 182 4.98 -14.09 11.61
C LEU A 182 6.48 -14.01 11.31
N VAL A 183 7.13 -13.06 11.96
CA VAL A 183 8.59 -12.86 11.96
C VAL A 183 9.05 -13.21 13.37
N LEU A 184 9.89 -14.24 13.52
CA LEU A 184 10.34 -14.78 14.81
C LEU A 184 11.70 -14.23 15.26
#